data_AF-R0E3B4-F1
#
_entry.id   AF-R0E3B4-F1
#
_cell.length_a   1.000
_cell.length_b   1.000
_cell.length_c   1.000
_cell.angle_alpha   90.00
_cell.angle_beta   90.00
_cell.angle_gamma   90.00
#
_symmetry.space_group_name_H-M   'P 1'
#
loop_
_entity.id
_entity.type
_entity.pdbx_description
1 polymer ?
#
loop_
_entity_poly.entity_id
_entity_poly.type
_entity_poly.pdbx_seq_one_letter_code
_entity_poly.pdbx_strand_id
1 'polypeptide(L)'
;MPAARIHLSGDFEAAHREEILTLARHREADLRADHPMERIMAIESTSSGTDILTTGFHLARDIGHAIHHAFHGHLTFDYGNAETELHVKWSR
;
A
#
# COMPACT_ATOMS: atom_id res chain seq x y z
N MET A 1 -9.21 -4.11 -12.96
CA MET A 1 -8.77 -2.84 -12.37
C MET A 1 -8.66 -3.06 -10.87
N PRO A 2 -7.56 -2.64 -10.22
CA PRO A 2 -7.49 -2.65 -8.76
C PRO A 2 -8.50 -1.66 -8.17
N ALA A 3 -8.91 -1.88 -6.94
CA ALA A 3 -9.68 -0.88 -6.19
C ALA A 3 -8.74 0.20 -5.65
N ALA A 4 -7.51 -0.17 -5.28
CA ALA A 4 -6.54 0.82 -4.81
C ALA A 4 -5.11 0.46 -5.19
N ARG A 5 -4.30 1.50 -5.36
CA ARG A 5 -2.85 1.44 -5.56
C ARG A 5 -2.15 2.16 -4.42
N ILE A 6 -1.21 1.50 -3.78
CA ILE A 6 -0.25 2.12 -2.86
C ILE A 6 1.06 2.28 -3.61
N HIS A 7 1.51 3.51 -3.80
CA HIS A 7 2.81 3.82 -4.39
C HIS A 7 3.81 4.20 -3.29
N LEU A 8 4.88 3.43 -3.19
CA LEU A 8 5.97 3.61 -2.24
C LEU A 8 7.19 4.10 -2.99
N SER A 9 7.81 5.20 -2.56
CA SER A 9 8.97 5.80 -3.23
C SER A 9 9.98 6.43 -2.27
N GLY A 10 11.15 6.79 -2.78
CA GLY A 10 12.25 7.37 -2.02
C GLY A 10 13.36 6.37 -1.71
N ASP A 11 14.53 6.88 -1.33
CA ASP A 11 15.72 6.07 -1.07
C ASP A 11 15.49 5.10 0.09
N PHE A 12 14.66 5.48 1.06
CA PHE A 12 14.34 4.62 2.18
C PHE A 12 13.54 3.39 1.73
N GLU A 13 12.57 3.56 0.84
CA GLU A 13 11.81 2.44 0.29
C GLU A 13 12.74 1.46 -0.42
N ALA A 14 13.67 1.96 -1.24
CA ALA A 14 14.63 1.11 -1.94
C ALA A 14 15.53 0.32 -0.99
N ALA A 15 15.94 0.94 0.13
CA ALA A 15 16.79 0.31 1.14
C ALA A 15 16.03 -0.68 2.06
N HIS A 16 14.74 -0.46 2.31
CA HIS A 16 13.93 -1.22 3.28
C HIS A 16 12.72 -1.95 2.65
N ARG A 17 12.76 -2.16 1.32
CA ARG A 17 11.64 -2.71 0.55
C ARG A 17 11.09 -4.01 1.11
N GLU A 18 11.96 -4.95 1.45
CA GLU A 18 11.54 -6.26 1.96
C GLU A 18 10.78 -6.16 3.28
N GLU A 19 11.21 -5.27 4.18
CA GLU A 19 10.54 -5.01 5.47
C GLU A 19 9.16 -4.40 5.25
N ILE A 20 9.06 -3.40 4.36
CA ILE A 20 7.80 -2.75 4.01
C ILE A 20 6.81 -3.75 3.39
N LEU A 21 7.27 -4.58 2.46
CA LEU A 21 6.43 -5.59 1.80
C LEU A 21 6.02 -6.73 2.75
N THR A 22 6.85 -7.05 3.73
CA THR A 22 6.51 -8.00 4.79
C THR A 22 5.40 -7.44 5.67
N LEU A 23 5.52 -6.18 6.09
CA LEU A 23 4.47 -5.48 6.85
C LEU A 23 3.14 -5.47 6.07
N ALA A 24 3.16 -5.16 4.77
CA ALA A 24 1.97 -5.14 3.94
C ALA A 24 1.25 -6.50 3.87
N ARG A 25 2.00 -7.60 3.75
CA ARG A 25 1.42 -8.96 3.75
C ARG A 25 0.87 -9.37 5.11
N HIS A 26 1.51 -8.94 6.20
CA HIS A 26 0.95 -9.14 7.54
C HIS A 26 -0.38 -8.43 7.70
N ARG A 27 -0.49 -7.17 7.25
CA ARG A 27 -1.74 -6.42 7.25
C ARG A 27 -2.84 -7.11 6.44
N GLU A 28 -2.51 -7.65 5.26
CA GLU A 28 -3.45 -8.46 4.48
C GLU A 28 -3.97 -9.67 5.26
N ALA A 29 -3.08 -10.41 5.92
CA ALA A 29 -3.45 -11.58 6.71
C ALA A 29 -4.36 -11.20 7.90
N ASP A 30 -4.02 -10.12 8.61
CA ASP A 30 -4.78 -9.62 9.76
C ASP A 30 -6.19 -9.15 9.34
N LEU A 31 -6.29 -8.37 8.26
CA LEU A 31 -7.55 -7.79 7.80
C LEU A 31 -8.52 -8.84 7.22
N ARG A 32 -8.02 -9.99 6.78
CA ARG A 32 -8.83 -11.06 6.17
C ARG A 32 -9.93 -11.60 7.10
N ALA A 33 -9.78 -11.44 8.42
CA ALA A 33 -10.81 -11.80 9.39
C ALA A 33 -12.10 -10.97 9.21
N ASP A 34 -11.95 -9.67 8.95
CA ASP A 34 -13.06 -8.72 8.85
C ASP A 34 -13.45 -8.45 7.38
N HIS A 35 -12.48 -8.50 6.46
CA HIS A 35 -12.64 -8.20 5.04
C HIS A 35 -12.12 -9.36 4.15
N PRO A 36 -12.78 -10.53 4.14
CA PRO A 36 -12.24 -11.77 3.56
C PRO A 36 -12.02 -11.75 2.05
N MET A 37 -12.62 -10.79 1.34
CA MET A 37 -12.46 -10.62 -0.11
C MET A 37 -11.34 -9.63 -0.48
N GLU A 38 -10.88 -8.82 0.47
CA GLU A 38 -9.80 -7.87 0.26
C GLU A 38 -8.45 -8.58 0.29
N ARG A 39 -7.63 -8.34 -0.73
CA ARG A 39 -6.33 -8.98 -0.92
C ARG A 39 -5.38 -8.10 -1.73
N ILE A 40 -4.08 -8.37 -1.59
CA ILE A 40 -3.05 -7.85 -2.48
C ILE A 40 -3.17 -8.61 -3.81
N MET A 41 -3.42 -7.87 -4.89
CA MET A 41 -3.52 -8.40 -6.24
C MET A 41 -2.15 -8.62 -6.87
N ALA A 42 -1.27 -7.63 -6.69
CA ALA A 42 0.07 -7.62 -7.28
C ALA A 42 0.97 -6.68 -6.47
N ILE A 43 2.28 -6.96 -6.54
CA ILE A 43 3.34 -6.07 -6.07
C ILE A 43 4.31 -5.91 -7.23
N GLU A 44 4.53 -4.67 -7.65
CA GLU A 44 5.35 -4.31 -8.81
C GLU A 44 6.46 -3.35 -8.36
N SER A 45 7.69 -3.85 -8.26
CA SER A 45 8.84 -3.05 -7.84
C SER A 45 9.73 -2.69 -9.03
N THR A 46 10.14 -1.43 -9.07
CA THR A 46 11.03 -0.87 -10.10
C THR A 46 12.11 0.01 -9.45
N SER A 47 12.97 0.62 -10.26
CA SER A 47 13.92 1.64 -9.78
C SER A 47 13.24 2.92 -9.29
N SER A 48 12.00 3.20 -9.69
CA SER A 48 11.26 4.40 -9.27
C SER A 48 10.40 4.17 -8.03
N GLY A 49 10.39 2.97 -7.45
CA GLY A 49 9.58 2.62 -6.28
C GLY A 49 8.82 1.32 -6.45
N THR A 50 7.89 1.06 -5.53
CA THR A 50 7.05 -0.14 -5.51
C THR A 50 5.58 0.22 -5.48
N ASP A 51 4.80 -0.42 -6.35
CA ASP A 51 3.35 -0.38 -6.34
C ASP A 51 2.77 -1.64 -5.70
N ILE A 52 1.82 -1.46 -4.78
CA ILE A 52 0.99 -2.53 -4.21
C ILE A 52 -0.45 -2.32 -4.67
N LEU A 53 -0.98 -3.27 -5.42
CA LEU A 53 -2.34 -3.23 -5.95
C LEU A 53 -3.26 -4.06 -5.07
N THR A 54 -4.44 -3.56 -4.72
CA THR A 54 -5.38 -4.26 -3.83
C THR A 54 -6.79 -4.34 -4.40
N THR A 55 -7.55 -5.35 -3.99
CA THR A 55 -8.96 -5.51 -4.38
C THR A 55 -9.93 -4.66 -3.57
N GLY A 56 -9.48 -3.96 -2.52
CA GLY A 56 -10.35 -3.10 -1.69
C GLY A 56 -9.61 -1.97 -0.97
N PHE A 57 -10.37 -0.93 -0.64
CA PHE A 57 -9.83 0.31 -0.07
C PHE A 57 -9.42 0.15 1.40
N HIS A 58 -10.02 -0.77 2.16
CA HIS A 58 -9.71 -0.93 3.58
C HIS A 58 -8.30 -1.46 3.76
N LEU A 59 -7.92 -2.46 2.97
CA LEU A 59 -6.57 -3.00 2.94
C LEU A 59 -5.55 -1.95 2.53
N ALA A 60 -5.84 -1.14 1.51
CA ALA A 60 -4.91 -0.10 1.10
C ALA A 60 -4.69 0.98 2.16
N ARG A 61 -5.75 1.39 2.87
CA ARG A 61 -5.65 2.33 3.99
C ARG A 61 -4.88 1.74 5.17
N ASP A 62 -5.19 0.50 5.54
CA ASP A 62 -4.52 -0.18 6.65
C ASP A 62 -3.01 -0.34 6.38
N ILE A 63 -2.63 -0.79 5.18
CA ILE A 63 -1.22 -0.87 4.76
C ILE A 63 -0.57 0.52 4.81
N GLY A 64 -1.18 1.55 4.22
CA GLY A 64 -0.62 2.90 4.21
C GLY A 64 -0.37 3.46 5.61
N HIS A 65 -1.36 3.32 6.51
CA HIS A 65 -1.22 3.74 7.89
C HIS A 65 -0.17 2.93 8.65
N ALA A 66 -0.12 1.61 8.47
CA ALA A 66 0.88 0.76 9.11
C ALA A 66 2.31 1.14 8.69
N ILE A 67 2.54 1.39 7.39
CA ILE A 67 3.83 1.85 6.87
C ILE A 67 4.21 3.19 7.50
N HIS A 68 3.32 4.18 7.46
CA HIS A 68 3.58 5.49 8.05
C HIS A 68 3.81 5.42 9.56
N HIS A 69 3.11 4.55 10.27
CA HIS A 69 3.33 4.34 11.70
C HIS A 69 4.69 3.71 11.99
N ALA A 70 5.09 2.69 11.23
CA ALA A 70 6.34 1.96 11.43
C ALA A 70 7.58 2.74 10.97
N PHE A 71 7.49 3.49 9.87
CA PHE A 71 8.63 4.07 9.18
C PHE A 71 8.58 5.61 9.07
N HIS A 72 7.53 6.25 9.60
CA HIS A 72 7.27 7.68 9.44
C HIS A 72 7.18 8.08 7.96
N GLY A 73 7.61 9.29 7.58
CA GLY A 73 7.55 9.77 6.19
C GLY A 73 6.26 10.54 5.87
N HIS A 74 6.02 10.78 4.59
CA HIS A 74 4.84 11.49 4.11
C HIS A 74 3.82 10.50 3.54
N LEU A 75 2.57 10.57 3.98
CA LEU A 75 1.47 9.71 3.52
C LEU A 75 0.31 10.57 3.00
N THR A 76 -0.15 10.31 1.78
CA THR A 76 -1.35 10.95 1.22
C THR A 76 -2.34 9.95 0.66
N PHE A 77 -3.61 10.37 0.63
CA PHE A 77 -4.72 9.62 0.07
C PHE A 77 -5.44 10.50 -0.95
N ASP A 78 -5.42 10.08 -2.21
CA ASP A 78 -6.10 10.74 -3.31
C ASP A 78 -7.16 9.80 -3.88
N TYR A 79 -8.42 10.23 -3.91
CA TYR A 79 -9.45 9.54 -4.66
C TYR A 79 -9.33 10.02 -6.11
N GLY A 80 -9.07 9.12 -7.06
CA GLY A 80 -8.94 9.51 -8.47
C GLY A 80 -10.15 10.32 -8.94
N ASN A 81 -10.00 11.12 -10.00
CA ASN A 81 -11.03 12.07 -10.49
C ASN A 81 -12.42 11.46 -10.80
N ALA A 82 -12.57 10.14 -10.81
CA ALA A 82 -13.84 9.43 -11.00
C ALA A 82 -14.23 8.52 -9.81
N GLU A 83 -13.54 8.63 -8.67
CA GLU A 83 -13.72 7.84 -7.43
C GLU A 83 -13.59 6.31 -7.59
N THR A 84 -13.12 5.82 -8.75
CA THR A 84 -13.04 4.39 -9.05
C THR A 84 -11.83 3.70 -8.42
N GLU A 85 -10.78 4.46 -8.10
CA GLU A 85 -9.53 3.93 -7.54
C GLU A 85 -9.00 4.89 -6.46
N LEU A 86 -8.57 4.31 -5.34
CA LEU A 86 -7.87 5.04 -4.28
C LEU A 86 -6.36 4.97 -4.54
N HIS A 87 -5.72 6.13 -4.59
CA HIS A 87 -4.28 6.25 -4.70
C HIS A 87 -3.72 6.62 -3.32
N VAL A 88 -2.99 5.69 -2.73
CA VAL A 88 -2.22 5.90 -1.51
C VAL A 88 -0.78 6.16 -1.94
N LYS A 89 -0.16 7.24 -1.45
CA LYS A 89 1.24 7.53 -1.75
C LYS A 89 2.01 7.66 -0.45
N TRP A 90 3.14 6.99 -0.38
CA TRP A 90 4.06 7.12 0.73
C TRP A 90 5.49 7.38 0.21
N SER A 91 6.19 8.29 0.86
CA SER A 91 7.60 8.55 0.55
C SER A 91 8.43 8.96 1.77
N ARG A 92 9.71 8.57 1.72
CA ARG A 92 10.74 8.95 2.69
C ARG A 92 12.14 8.94 2.10
#